data_AF-A0A8H6Z0Q2-F1
#
_entry.id   AF-A0A8H6Z0Q2-F1
#
_cell.length_a   1.000
_cell.length_b   1.000
_cell.length_c   1.000
_cell.angle_alpha   90.00
_cell.angle_beta   90.00
_cell.angle_gamma   90.00
#
_symmetry.space_group_name_H-M   'P 1'
#
loop_
_entity.id
_entity.type
_entity.pdbx_description
1 polymer ?
#
loop_
_entity_poly.entity_id
_entity_poly.type
_entity_poly.pdbx_seq_one_letter_code
_entity_poly.pdbx_strand_id
1 'polypeptide(L)'
;MDSLSTNTRDRPIKSVPQPATHRLSDAEFFAQDEFGASKPNVRILRDHFFREGRLTEEHALYILEHTTKLLSSEPNMVEVQGPVTICGDIHGQYYDLMKLFDVGGPLTDNAYLFLGDYVDRGCFGIECLLYLYTLKLWFPHKFTLLRGNHECQHLTEYFTFKRECLHKYSPRVYDACLTSFRALPVAALVDGRFFCVHGGLSPELVLLSDIQALNRFAEPGSRGLLCDLLWSDPIAGFGHEEERAVPPGTTFLHNATRGCSFFFTYAAACQFLERNGLLGIIRGHEAQDAGYTMHRKTPTKKFPSVITIFSAPNYLDVYHNRGAILKYANKNITIRQYNASPHPYWLPNFQNAFTWSLPFVGAKITEMLLAILSICSEEELESDSESDESELLEGEGEGRMAVDADGKPIQMPRKKRRKTLDADGDAEMRDRTARTLGLSTPEEVARRRQEIKSKIIAVGRMQRVFQLLREEAESASELVDAEAGESGVSGGLGVQRQIRQSIHNFEDANLDVATPSCVTNQDGAGRSRAGPTSKTNASPPSRLSPASPSGTPATSPLVPSMRIPGRDPTEGLNMEFLIKKTLDDTGNGDDVERLADRIAFRGGRVRPGGLKRHETV
;
A
#
# COMPACT_ATOMS: atom_id res chain seq x y z
N MET A 1 23.55 7.62 39.55
CA MET A 1 22.80 7.30 38.33
C MET A 1 21.81 6.23 38.71
N ASP A 2 20.64 6.65 39.21
CA ASP A 2 19.59 5.72 39.59
C ASP A 2 19.06 5.06 38.33
N SER A 3 19.21 3.74 38.25
CA SER A 3 18.49 2.90 37.31
C SER A 3 17.01 3.04 37.61
N LEU A 4 16.33 3.92 36.85
CA LEU A 4 14.89 3.84 36.71
C LEU A 4 14.57 2.45 36.13
N SER A 5 14.30 1.51 37.02
CA SER A 5 13.62 0.26 36.71
C SER A 5 12.22 0.65 36.23
N THR A 6 12.13 1.02 34.96
CA THR A 6 10.85 1.22 34.30
C THR A 6 10.18 -0.13 34.24
N ASN A 7 9.12 -0.28 35.03
CA ASN A 7 8.25 -1.45 34.97
C ASN A 7 7.76 -1.59 33.53
N THR A 8 8.12 -2.68 32.86
CA THR A 8 7.78 -2.93 31.45
C THR A 8 6.29 -3.15 31.23
N ARG A 9 5.49 -3.30 32.31
CA ARG A 9 4.03 -3.31 32.26
C ARG A 9 3.40 -1.92 32.32
N ASP A 10 4.13 -0.91 32.77
CA ASP A 10 3.59 0.44 32.90
C ASP A 10 3.70 1.19 31.57
N ARG A 11 2.59 1.81 31.16
CA ARG A 11 2.55 2.61 29.93
C ARG A 11 3.50 3.81 30.05
N PRO A 12 4.50 3.96 29.17
CA PRO A 12 5.52 5.00 29.32
C PRO A 12 4.98 6.41 29.07
N ILE A 13 4.13 6.57 28.06
CA ILE A 13 3.53 7.88 27.71
C ILE A 13 2.08 7.93 28.19
N LYS A 14 1.88 8.38 29.43
CA LYS A 14 0.55 8.46 30.06
C LYS A 14 -0.33 9.58 29.50
N SER A 15 0.27 10.62 28.92
CA SER A 15 -0.44 11.80 28.38
C SER A 15 -1.19 11.53 27.08
N VAL A 16 -0.77 10.55 26.28
CA VAL A 16 -1.47 10.18 25.04
C VAL A 16 -2.77 9.47 25.41
N PRO A 17 -3.95 9.87 24.93
CA PRO A 17 -5.19 9.15 25.21
C PRO A 17 -5.12 7.68 24.78
N GLN A 18 -5.84 6.79 25.47
CA GLN A 18 -5.96 5.40 25.03
C GLN A 18 -7.18 5.26 24.10
N PRO A 19 -7.11 4.40 23.07
CA PRO A 19 -8.28 4.02 22.29
C PRO A 19 -9.42 3.52 23.16
N ALA A 20 -10.67 3.71 22.73
CA ALA A 20 -11.81 3.08 23.37
C ALA A 20 -11.76 1.56 23.16
N THR A 21 -11.54 0.83 24.26
CA THR A 21 -11.32 -0.63 24.23
C THR A 21 -12.62 -1.44 24.15
N HIS A 22 -13.75 -0.88 24.54
CA HIS A 22 -15.05 -1.55 24.48
C HIS A 22 -15.73 -1.31 23.12
N ARG A 23 -16.61 -2.25 22.75
CA ARG A 23 -17.59 -2.05 21.68
C ARG A 23 -18.86 -1.46 22.29
N LEU A 24 -19.55 -0.59 21.56
CA LEU A 24 -20.82 -0.02 22.02
C LEU A 24 -21.85 -1.13 22.23
N SER A 25 -22.63 -1.01 23.30
CA SER A 25 -23.83 -1.83 23.53
C SER A 25 -25.00 -1.33 22.68
N ASP A 26 -26.05 -2.14 22.52
CA ASP A 26 -27.27 -1.73 21.80
C ASP A 26 -27.91 -0.47 22.40
N ALA A 27 -27.87 -0.33 23.74
CA ALA A 27 -28.43 0.82 24.44
C ALA A 27 -27.65 2.12 24.18
N GLU A 28 -26.35 2.03 23.90
CA GLU A 28 -25.52 3.18 23.53
C GLU A 28 -25.59 3.47 22.03
N PHE A 29 -25.64 2.41 21.23
CA PHE A 29 -25.67 2.49 19.78
C PHE A 29 -26.99 3.05 19.25
N PHE A 30 -28.13 2.64 19.81
CA PHE A 30 -29.44 3.10 19.35
C PHE A 30 -29.94 4.31 20.13
N ALA A 31 -30.48 5.28 19.40
CA ALA A 31 -31.25 6.40 19.92
C ALA A 31 -32.61 6.45 19.22
N GLN A 32 -33.64 6.93 19.91
CA GLN A 32 -34.95 7.15 19.32
C GLN A 32 -35.00 8.51 18.63
N ASP A 33 -35.53 8.56 17.42
CA ASP A 33 -35.88 9.82 16.77
C ASP A 33 -37.21 10.39 17.30
N GLU A 34 -37.59 11.57 16.79
CA GLU A 34 -38.82 12.27 17.20
C GLU A 34 -40.11 11.45 16.95
N PHE A 35 -40.04 10.42 16.10
CA PHE A 35 -41.15 9.53 15.76
C PHE A 35 -41.06 8.17 16.46
N GLY A 36 -40.10 8.00 17.37
CA GLY A 36 -39.89 6.76 18.12
C GLY A 36 -39.17 5.66 17.33
N ALA A 37 -38.66 5.95 16.14
CA ALA A 37 -37.88 5.00 15.36
C ALA A 37 -36.45 4.89 15.92
N SER A 38 -35.96 3.67 16.06
CA SER A 38 -34.60 3.40 16.52
C SER A 38 -33.59 3.66 15.41
N LYS A 39 -32.63 4.56 15.64
CA LYS A 39 -31.56 4.94 14.70
C LYS A 39 -30.20 4.99 15.41
N PRO A 40 -29.07 4.88 14.71
CA PRO A 40 -27.75 4.92 15.34
C PRO A 40 -27.46 6.29 15.97
N ASN A 41 -26.95 6.33 17.19
CA ASN A 41 -26.75 7.55 17.96
C ASN A 41 -25.57 8.36 17.41
N VAL A 42 -25.87 9.42 16.63
CA VAL A 42 -24.87 10.27 15.97
C VAL A 42 -23.81 10.78 16.93
N ARG A 43 -24.21 11.27 18.11
CA ARG A 43 -23.28 11.90 19.07
C ARG A 43 -22.34 10.87 19.69
N ILE A 44 -22.88 9.74 20.14
CA ILE A 44 -22.06 8.67 20.73
C ILE A 44 -21.11 8.10 19.69
N LEU A 45 -21.58 7.85 18.46
CA LEU A 45 -20.74 7.37 17.37
C LEU A 45 -19.61 8.33 17.05
N ARG A 46 -19.89 9.64 16.99
CA ARG A 46 -18.87 10.67 16.78
C ARG A 46 -17.75 10.58 17.81
N ASP A 47 -18.13 10.61 19.09
CA ASP A 47 -17.16 10.67 20.19
C ASP A 47 -16.43 9.31 20.35
N HIS A 48 -17.07 8.19 20.00
CA HIS A 48 -16.47 6.85 20.02
C HIS A 48 -15.43 6.68 18.92
N PHE A 49 -15.75 7.05 17.68
CA PHE A 49 -14.79 7.00 16.56
C PHE A 49 -13.63 7.97 16.75
N PHE A 50 -13.88 9.16 17.30
CA PHE A 50 -12.80 10.12 17.65
C PHE A 50 -11.81 9.55 18.69
N ARG A 51 -12.25 8.58 19.49
CA ARG A 51 -11.41 7.83 20.43
C ARG A 51 -10.91 6.50 19.86
N GLU A 52 -10.92 6.33 18.54
CA GLU A 52 -10.50 5.10 17.85
C GLU A 52 -11.30 3.85 18.29
N GLY A 53 -12.49 4.07 18.85
CA GLY A 53 -13.43 3.02 19.21
C GLY A 53 -14.02 2.39 17.97
N ARG A 54 -14.25 1.08 18.01
CA ARG A 54 -14.91 0.36 16.90
C ARG A 54 -16.28 -0.12 17.34
N LEU A 55 -17.14 -0.37 16.37
CA LEU A 55 -18.47 -0.95 16.60
C LEU A 55 -18.41 -2.47 16.66
N THR A 56 -19.50 -3.07 17.10
CA THR A 56 -19.75 -4.49 16.78
C THR A 56 -19.93 -4.64 15.27
N GLU A 57 -19.65 -5.83 14.74
CA GLU A 57 -19.86 -6.11 13.31
C GLU A 57 -21.33 -5.89 12.91
N GLU A 58 -22.28 -6.33 13.73
CA GLU A 58 -23.72 -6.18 13.48
C GLU A 58 -24.17 -4.71 13.48
N HIS A 59 -23.60 -3.85 14.35
CA HIS A 59 -23.87 -2.41 14.32
C HIS A 59 -23.33 -1.73 13.05
N ALA A 60 -22.13 -2.11 12.61
CA ALA A 60 -21.57 -1.58 11.36
C ALA A 60 -22.41 -2.02 10.15
N LEU A 61 -22.78 -3.29 10.09
CA LEU A 61 -23.65 -3.83 9.04
C LEU A 61 -25.03 -3.20 9.06
N TYR A 62 -25.61 -2.96 10.23
CA TYR A 62 -26.88 -2.25 10.36
C TYR A 62 -26.84 -0.89 9.65
N ILE A 63 -25.80 -0.07 9.89
CA ILE A 63 -25.62 1.24 9.24
C ILE A 63 -25.51 1.06 7.72
N LEU A 64 -24.65 0.15 7.26
CA LEU A 64 -24.38 -0.08 5.84
C LEU A 64 -25.64 -0.54 5.10
N GLU A 65 -26.34 -1.55 5.62
CA GLU A 65 -27.53 -2.13 4.98
C GLU A 65 -28.71 -1.16 4.94
N HIS A 66 -28.99 -0.45 6.03
CA HIS A 66 -30.09 0.51 6.08
C HIS A 66 -29.81 1.72 5.18
N THR A 67 -28.57 2.20 5.15
CA THR A 67 -28.19 3.30 4.25
C THR A 67 -28.23 2.84 2.79
N THR A 68 -27.81 1.61 2.50
CA THR A 68 -27.89 1.04 1.14
C THR A 68 -29.33 0.99 0.64
N LYS A 69 -30.28 0.55 1.47
CA LYS A 69 -31.71 0.55 1.13
C LYS A 69 -32.21 1.96 0.82
N LEU A 70 -31.79 2.94 1.62
CA LEU A 70 -32.15 4.34 1.44
C LEU A 70 -31.57 4.91 0.14
N LEU A 71 -30.26 4.79 -0.08
CA LEU A 71 -29.57 5.26 -1.28
C LEU A 71 -30.11 4.59 -2.55
N SER A 72 -30.51 3.31 -2.46
CA SER A 72 -31.12 2.58 -3.59
C SER A 72 -32.46 3.18 -4.04
N SER A 73 -33.15 3.89 -3.16
CA SER A 73 -34.41 4.58 -3.50
C SER A 73 -34.20 5.96 -4.14
N GLU A 74 -32.98 6.50 -4.08
CA GLU A 74 -32.67 7.82 -4.65
C GLU A 74 -32.47 7.73 -6.17
N PRO A 75 -32.71 8.82 -6.93
CA PRO A 75 -32.41 8.86 -8.36
C PRO A 75 -30.90 8.91 -8.63
N ASN A 76 -30.49 8.71 -9.89
CA ASN A 76 -29.07 8.81 -10.28
C ASN A 76 -28.53 10.23 -10.09
N MET A 77 -29.36 11.23 -10.40
CA MET A 77 -29.10 12.64 -10.15
C MET A 77 -30.12 13.17 -9.12
N VAL A 78 -29.63 13.57 -7.95
CA VAL A 78 -30.46 14.06 -6.84
C VAL A 78 -30.67 15.56 -6.96
N GLU A 79 -31.89 16.03 -6.74
CA GLU A 79 -32.16 17.48 -6.64
C GLU A 79 -31.90 17.97 -5.21
N VAL A 80 -31.13 19.05 -5.08
CA VAL A 80 -30.77 19.62 -3.78
C VAL A 80 -31.13 21.11 -3.77
N GLN A 81 -31.83 21.55 -2.73
CA GLN A 81 -32.21 22.95 -2.56
C GLN A 81 -31.28 23.67 -1.58
N GLY A 82 -30.99 24.95 -1.86
CA GLY A 82 -30.25 25.81 -0.95
C GLY A 82 -31.06 26.18 0.31
N PRO A 83 -30.42 26.49 1.45
CA PRO A 83 -28.98 26.58 1.65
C PRO A 83 -28.27 25.22 1.76
N VAL A 84 -27.12 25.08 1.09
CA VAL A 84 -26.34 23.83 1.07
C VAL A 84 -24.85 24.10 1.24
N THR A 85 -24.18 23.22 1.97
CA THR A 85 -22.72 23.12 2.07
C THR A 85 -22.26 21.97 1.18
N ILE A 86 -21.42 22.28 0.19
CA ILE A 86 -20.85 21.32 -0.75
C ILE A 86 -19.41 21.01 -0.34
N CYS A 87 -19.11 19.72 -0.23
CA CYS A 87 -17.86 19.16 0.25
C CYS A 87 -17.23 18.26 -0.82
N GLY A 88 -15.94 18.40 -1.04
CA GLY A 88 -15.17 17.52 -1.93
C GLY A 88 -14.68 16.28 -1.20
N ASP A 89 -13.53 15.79 -1.64
CA ASP A 89 -12.90 14.54 -1.21
C ASP A 89 -12.53 14.57 0.28
N ILE A 90 -12.66 13.41 0.94
CA ILE A 90 -12.41 13.23 2.39
C ILE A 90 -11.26 12.25 2.65
N HIS A 91 -11.12 11.20 1.82
CA HIS A 91 -10.01 10.24 1.84
C HIS A 91 -9.64 9.70 3.23
N GLY A 92 -10.63 9.25 4.00
CA GLY A 92 -10.40 8.64 5.30
C GLY A 92 -9.76 9.56 6.35
N GLN A 93 -9.84 10.88 6.19
CA GLN A 93 -9.37 11.87 7.18
C GLN A 93 -10.48 12.21 8.19
N TYR A 94 -10.83 11.26 9.06
CA TYR A 94 -11.96 11.39 10.00
C TYR A 94 -11.87 12.61 10.94
N TYR A 95 -10.67 12.93 11.40
CA TYR A 95 -10.44 14.06 12.31
C TYR A 95 -10.66 15.41 11.60
N ASP A 96 -10.27 15.50 10.33
CA ASP A 96 -10.57 16.66 9.49
C ASP A 96 -12.03 16.73 9.09
N LEU A 97 -12.70 15.59 8.92
CA LEU A 97 -14.15 15.55 8.73
C LEU A 97 -14.89 16.16 9.93
N MET A 98 -14.41 15.96 11.16
CA MET A 98 -14.99 16.65 12.33
C MET A 98 -14.80 18.17 12.21
N LYS A 99 -13.62 18.61 11.80
CA LYS A 99 -13.33 20.04 11.57
C LYS A 99 -14.19 20.63 10.45
N LEU A 100 -14.44 19.87 9.39
CA LEU A 100 -15.33 20.22 8.29
C LEU A 100 -16.74 20.53 8.81
N PHE A 101 -17.28 19.72 9.72
CA PHE A 101 -18.58 19.99 10.34
C PHE A 101 -18.56 21.24 11.23
N ASP A 102 -17.49 21.49 11.98
CA ASP A 102 -17.35 22.73 12.76
C ASP A 102 -17.37 23.99 11.87
N VAL A 103 -16.78 23.91 10.68
CA VAL A 103 -16.67 25.04 9.73
C VAL A 103 -17.93 25.18 8.86
N GLY A 104 -18.54 24.06 8.46
CA GLY A 104 -19.74 24.05 7.64
C GLY A 104 -21.00 24.42 8.41
N GLY A 105 -21.02 24.16 9.71
CA GLY A 105 -22.13 24.47 10.61
C GLY A 105 -23.15 23.34 10.73
N PRO A 106 -24.15 23.50 11.61
CA PRO A 106 -25.07 22.42 11.93
C PRO A 106 -26.07 22.13 10.79
N LEU A 107 -26.54 20.88 10.75
CA LEU A 107 -27.59 20.40 9.83
C LEU A 107 -28.98 21.02 10.06
N THR A 108 -29.16 21.72 11.19
CA THR A 108 -30.35 22.54 11.44
C THR A 108 -30.45 23.67 10.42
N ASP A 109 -29.31 24.23 10.04
CA ASP A 109 -29.22 25.50 9.30
C ASP A 109 -28.92 25.28 7.81
N ASN A 110 -28.24 24.20 7.45
CA ASN A 110 -27.79 23.94 6.09
C ASN A 110 -27.96 22.46 5.71
N ALA A 111 -28.31 22.19 4.45
CA ALA A 111 -28.12 20.88 3.86
C ALA A 111 -26.62 20.63 3.59
N TYR A 112 -26.24 19.37 3.39
CA TYR A 112 -24.91 18.95 3.00
C TYR A 112 -24.96 18.11 1.72
N LEU A 113 -23.99 18.35 0.84
CA LEU A 113 -23.75 17.59 -0.37
C LEU A 113 -22.27 17.21 -0.41
N PHE A 114 -21.97 15.93 -0.30
CA PHE A 114 -20.61 15.42 -0.49
C PHE A 114 -20.46 14.85 -1.90
N LEU A 115 -19.33 15.17 -2.54
CA LEU A 115 -19.08 14.83 -3.95
C LEU A 115 -18.50 13.43 -4.16
N GLY A 116 -18.00 12.74 -3.12
CA GLY A 116 -17.42 11.40 -3.22
C GLY A 116 -16.09 11.29 -2.47
N ASP A 117 -15.40 10.17 -2.70
CA ASP A 117 -14.06 9.86 -2.18
C ASP A 117 -13.98 9.97 -0.65
N TYR A 118 -14.78 9.14 0.01
CA TYR A 118 -14.84 9.02 1.47
C TYR A 118 -13.70 8.18 2.03
N VAL A 119 -13.22 7.22 1.24
CA VAL A 119 -12.33 6.14 1.65
C VAL A 119 -10.96 6.21 0.94
N ASP A 120 -10.12 5.22 1.27
CA ASP A 120 -8.72 5.10 0.87
C ASP A 120 -7.80 6.23 1.35
N ARG A 121 -6.50 5.96 1.23
CA ARG A 121 -5.38 6.87 1.50
C ARG A 121 -5.19 7.18 2.98
N GLY A 122 -6.16 7.81 3.62
CA GLY A 122 -6.21 7.96 5.08
C GLY A 122 -6.48 6.64 5.78
N CYS A 123 -6.18 6.58 7.08
CA CYS A 123 -6.31 5.38 7.90
C CYS A 123 -7.66 5.25 8.63
N PHE A 124 -8.61 6.16 8.35
CA PHE A 124 -9.91 6.22 9.04
C PHE A 124 -11.09 6.26 8.05
N GLY A 125 -10.97 5.53 6.93
CA GLY A 125 -11.99 5.45 5.89
C GLY A 125 -13.30 4.83 6.40
N ILE A 126 -13.23 3.79 7.23
CA ILE A 126 -14.44 3.13 7.72
C ILE A 126 -15.19 4.00 8.74
N GLU A 127 -14.47 4.76 9.57
CA GLU A 127 -15.07 5.73 10.49
C GLU A 127 -15.75 6.88 9.72
N CYS A 128 -15.11 7.41 8.67
CA CYS A 128 -15.72 8.39 7.77
C CYS A 128 -17.02 7.85 7.18
N LEU A 129 -16.98 6.66 6.56
CA LEU A 129 -18.12 6.07 5.88
C LEU A 129 -19.29 5.82 6.85
N LEU A 130 -19.04 5.13 7.97
CA LEU A 130 -20.09 4.80 8.95
C LEU A 130 -20.71 6.06 9.58
N TYR A 131 -19.91 7.09 9.84
CA TYR A 131 -20.41 8.34 10.41
C TYR A 131 -21.26 9.13 9.40
N LEU A 132 -20.79 9.26 8.15
CA LEU A 132 -21.56 9.91 7.08
C LEU A 132 -22.86 9.18 6.78
N TYR A 133 -22.84 7.84 6.78
CA TYR A 133 -24.04 7.02 6.59
C TYR A 133 -25.02 7.16 7.75
N THR A 134 -24.51 7.25 8.98
CA THR A 134 -25.36 7.57 10.14
C THR A 134 -26.06 8.92 9.95
N LEU A 135 -25.34 9.96 9.51
CA LEU A 135 -25.96 11.26 9.21
C LEU A 135 -27.00 11.16 8.08
N LYS A 136 -26.75 10.35 7.05
CA LYS A 136 -27.72 10.07 5.97
C LYS A 136 -29.01 9.44 6.49
N LEU A 137 -28.92 8.49 7.42
CA LEU A 137 -30.10 7.84 8.04
C LEU A 137 -30.92 8.81 8.90
N TRP A 138 -30.26 9.78 9.56
CA TRP A 138 -30.96 10.79 10.36
C TRP A 138 -31.56 11.90 9.51
N PHE A 139 -30.88 12.32 8.44
CA PHE A 139 -31.24 13.50 7.67
C PHE A 139 -31.36 13.21 6.16
N PRO A 140 -32.21 12.26 5.74
CA PRO A 140 -32.23 11.77 4.36
C PRO A 140 -32.48 12.85 3.31
N HIS A 141 -33.28 13.87 3.63
CA HIS A 141 -33.61 14.98 2.72
C HIS A 141 -32.66 16.18 2.80
N LYS A 142 -31.74 16.21 3.78
CA LYS A 142 -30.78 17.31 3.98
C LYS A 142 -29.32 16.87 3.83
N PHE A 143 -29.05 15.58 3.73
CA PHE A 143 -27.71 15.03 3.66
C PHE A 143 -27.58 14.17 2.40
N THR A 144 -26.84 14.64 1.41
CA THR A 144 -26.66 13.97 0.11
C THR A 144 -25.22 13.50 -0.02
N LEU A 145 -25.05 12.25 -0.43
CA LEU A 145 -23.76 11.61 -0.65
C LEU A 145 -23.70 11.17 -2.11
N LEU A 146 -22.73 11.66 -2.88
CA LEU A 146 -22.46 11.19 -4.23
C LEU A 146 -21.37 10.11 -4.23
N ARG A 147 -21.26 9.39 -5.33
CA ARG A 147 -20.21 8.41 -5.58
C ARG A 147 -18.97 9.11 -6.12
N GLY A 148 -17.81 8.83 -5.54
CA GLY A 148 -16.51 9.14 -6.10
C GLY A 148 -15.88 7.95 -6.79
N ASN A 149 -14.68 8.12 -7.35
CA ASN A 149 -13.97 7.04 -8.03
C ASN A 149 -13.41 6.00 -7.05
N HIS A 150 -13.15 6.38 -5.79
CA HIS A 150 -12.70 5.47 -4.74
C HIS A 150 -13.81 4.58 -4.16
N GLU A 151 -15.08 4.91 -4.37
CA GLU A 151 -16.20 4.04 -3.99
C GLU A 151 -16.43 2.90 -5.02
N CYS A 152 -15.38 2.10 -5.24
CA CYS A 152 -15.41 0.92 -6.09
C CYS A 152 -14.47 -0.19 -5.56
N GLN A 153 -14.73 -1.43 -5.98
CA GLN A 153 -13.91 -2.57 -5.57
C GLN A 153 -12.47 -2.43 -6.07
N HIS A 154 -12.30 -1.93 -7.29
CA HIS A 154 -10.99 -1.88 -7.93
C HIS A 154 -9.98 -1.03 -7.15
N LEU A 155 -10.35 0.19 -6.75
CA LEU A 155 -9.44 1.07 -6.01
C LEU A 155 -9.28 0.64 -4.55
N THR A 156 -10.36 0.23 -3.89
CA THR A 156 -10.30 -0.15 -2.47
C THR A 156 -9.54 -1.46 -2.25
N GLU A 157 -9.42 -2.32 -3.26
CA GLU A 157 -8.53 -3.49 -3.27
C GLU A 157 -7.06 -3.10 -3.45
N TYR A 158 -6.79 -2.15 -4.34
CA TYR A 158 -5.44 -1.70 -4.65
C TYR A 158 -4.83 -0.91 -3.47
N PHE A 159 -5.58 0.07 -2.97
CA PHE A 159 -5.18 0.94 -1.87
C PHE A 159 -5.43 0.27 -0.50
N THR A 160 -5.93 1.05 0.46
CA THR A 160 -5.89 0.72 1.89
C THR A 160 -7.23 0.29 2.44
N PHE A 161 -8.36 0.65 1.83
CA PHE A 161 -9.67 0.49 2.46
C PHE A 161 -10.09 -0.97 2.69
N LYS A 162 -9.80 -1.89 1.75
CA LYS A 162 -10.05 -3.33 1.99
C LYS A 162 -9.25 -3.84 3.18
N ARG A 163 -7.97 -3.48 3.25
CA ARG A 163 -7.08 -3.87 4.37
C ARG A 163 -7.56 -3.26 5.69
N GLU A 164 -8.02 -2.01 5.66
CA GLU A 164 -8.63 -1.33 6.80
C GLU A 164 -9.85 -2.10 7.33
N CYS A 165 -10.78 -2.47 6.44
CA CYS A 165 -11.97 -3.22 6.81
C CYS A 165 -11.62 -4.59 7.41
N LEU A 166 -10.68 -5.31 6.81
CA LEU A 166 -10.21 -6.61 7.30
C LEU A 166 -9.48 -6.50 8.65
N HIS A 167 -8.74 -5.41 8.88
CA HIS A 167 -8.04 -5.17 10.14
C HIS A 167 -8.99 -4.74 11.27
N LYS A 168 -9.96 -3.88 10.95
CA LYS A 168 -10.84 -3.26 11.96
C LYS A 168 -12.10 -4.08 12.23
N TYR A 169 -12.63 -4.76 11.21
CA TYR A 169 -13.89 -5.47 11.20
C TYR A 169 -13.75 -6.85 10.54
N SER A 170 -14.32 -7.05 9.34
CA SER A 170 -14.41 -8.35 8.69
C SER A 170 -14.53 -8.21 7.16
N PRO A 171 -14.31 -9.30 6.38
CA PRO A 171 -14.62 -9.32 4.96
C PRO A 171 -16.09 -9.00 4.66
N ARG A 172 -17.01 -9.44 5.52
CA ARG A 172 -18.46 -9.21 5.37
C ARG A 172 -18.80 -7.71 5.44
N VAL A 173 -18.13 -6.95 6.30
CA VAL A 173 -18.28 -5.48 6.35
C VAL A 173 -17.75 -4.83 5.07
N TYR A 174 -16.62 -5.30 4.54
CA TYR A 174 -16.09 -4.79 3.27
C TYR A 174 -17.06 -5.07 2.10
N ASP A 175 -17.59 -6.28 1.99
CA ASP A 175 -18.55 -6.63 0.95
C ASP A 175 -19.83 -5.78 1.05
N ALA A 176 -20.31 -5.52 2.27
CA ALA A 176 -21.44 -4.62 2.51
C ALA A 176 -21.13 -3.16 2.09
N CYS A 177 -19.90 -2.68 2.29
CA CYS A 177 -19.46 -1.37 1.77
C CYS A 177 -19.49 -1.35 0.23
N LEU A 178 -19.02 -2.42 -0.44
CA LEU A 178 -19.08 -2.50 -1.90
C LEU A 178 -20.52 -2.49 -2.42
N THR A 179 -21.45 -3.16 -1.73
CA THR A 179 -22.88 -3.08 -2.06
C THR A 179 -23.41 -1.67 -1.88
N SER A 180 -23.05 -0.98 -0.79
CA SER A 180 -23.52 0.38 -0.53
C SER A 180 -22.96 1.40 -1.52
N PHE A 181 -21.71 1.24 -1.96
CA PHE A 181 -21.07 2.09 -2.96
C PHE A 181 -21.81 2.08 -4.30
N ARG A 182 -22.32 0.92 -4.72
CA ARG A 182 -23.12 0.79 -5.95
C ARG A 182 -24.47 1.49 -5.87
N ALA A 183 -24.97 1.78 -4.66
CA ALA A 183 -26.24 2.47 -4.46
C ALA A 183 -26.11 4.01 -4.49
N LEU A 184 -24.90 4.54 -4.26
CA LEU A 184 -24.64 5.99 -4.22
C LEU A 184 -25.05 6.67 -5.54
N PRO A 185 -25.83 7.77 -5.49
CA PRO A 185 -26.07 8.64 -6.64
C PRO A 185 -24.77 9.16 -7.27
N VAL A 186 -24.80 9.49 -8.56
CA VAL A 186 -23.60 9.88 -9.31
C VAL A 186 -23.52 11.37 -9.59
N ALA A 187 -24.62 12.10 -9.40
CA ALA A 187 -24.67 13.54 -9.60
C ALA A 187 -25.72 14.20 -8.70
N ALA A 188 -25.63 15.52 -8.57
CA ALA A 188 -26.69 16.33 -7.99
C ALA A 188 -26.93 17.61 -8.80
N LEU A 189 -28.18 18.09 -8.78
CA LEU A 189 -28.56 19.38 -9.36
C LEU A 189 -28.96 20.32 -8.22
N VAL A 190 -28.12 21.30 -7.94
CA VAL A 190 -28.36 22.28 -6.86
C VAL A 190 -29.13 23.48 -7.40
N ASP A 191 -30.31 23.75 -6.85
CA ASP A 191 -31.20 24.88 -7.20
C ASP A 191 -31.54 25.00 -8.71
N GLY A 192 -31.44 23.90 -9.47
CA GLY A 192 -31.56 23.93 -10.93
C GLY A 192 -30.45 24.71 -11.64
N ARG A 193 -29.35 25.03 -10.95
CA ARG A 193 -28.30 25.95 -11.41
C ARG A 193 -26.93 25.30 -11.52
N PHE A 194 -26.58 24.46 -10.56
CA PHE A 194 -25.25 23.85 -10.51
C PHE A 194 -25.33 22.35 -10.72
N PHE A 195 -24.62 21.87 -11.74
CA PHE A 195 -24.38 20.45 -11.90
C PHE A 195 -23.22 20.04 -11.02
N CYS A 196 -23.48 19.15 -10.06
CA CYS A 196 -22.50 18.69 -9.09
C CYS A 196 -22.19 17.21 -9.36
N VAL A 197 -20.91 16.88 -9.44
CA VAL A 197 -20.41 15.55 -9.83
C VAL A 197 -19.02 15.35 -9.23
N HIS A 198 -18.56 14.11 -9.04
CA HIS A 198 -17.19 13.88 -8.56
C HIS A 198 -16.13 14.24 -9.60
N GLY A 199 -16.20 13.51 -10.72
CA GLY A 199 -15.40 13.63 -11.94
C GLY A 199 -15.75 14.93 -12.69
N GLY A 200 -16.33 14.76 -13.87
CA GLY A 200 -16.75 15.89 -14.67
C GLY A 200 -17.68 15.49 -15.80
N LEU A 201 -17.34 15.93 -17.00
CA LEU A 201 -18.14 15.71 -18.20
C LEU A 201 -17.73 14.43 -18.94
N SER A 202 -18.62 13.98 -19.81
CA SER A 202 -18.39 12.84 -20.72
C SER A 202 -18.74 13.26 -22.15
N PRO A 203 -18.07 12.70 -23.18
CA PRO A 203 -18.55 12.77 -24.55
C PRO A 203 -19.98 12.21 -24.74
N GLU A 204 -20.39 11.28 -23.87
CA GLU A 204 -21.73 10.67 -23.85
C GLU A 204 -22.75 11.49 -23.05
N LEU A 205 -22.32 12.54 -22.34
CA LEU A 205 -23.18 13.41 -21.55
C LEU A 205 -23.58 14.67 -22.35
N VAL A 206 -24.72 14.59 -23.02
CA VAL A 206 -25.26 15.70 -23.83
C VAL A 206 -26.27 16.50 -23.01
N LEU A 207 -27.22 15.82 -22.36
CA LEU A 207 -28.30 16.37 -21.56
C LEU A 207 -28.30 15.76 -20.15
N LEU A 208 -28.88 16.47 -19.17
CA LEU A 208 -29.05 15.93 -17.81
C LEU A 208 -29.90 14.64 -17.77
N SER A 209 -30.78 14.44 -18.76
CA SER A 209 -31.57 13.21 -18.89
C SER A 209 -30.74 11.96 -19.14
N ASP A 210 -29.54 12.11 -19.73
CA ASP A 210 -28.66 10.97 -20.04
C ASP A 210 -28.20 10.27 -18.75
N ILE A 211 -28.09 11.02 -17.66
CA ILE A 211 -27.73 10.49 -16.33
C ILE A 211 -28.85 9.60 -15.77
N GLN A 212 -30.11 9.92 -16.03
CA GLN A 212 -31.23 9.12 -15.50
C GLN A 212 -31.37 7.78 -16.21
N ALA A 213 -30.87 7.64 -17.45
CA ALA A 213 -30.86 6.39 -18.19
C ALA A 213 -29.73 5.43 -17.74
N LEU A 214 -28.78 5.90 -16.94
CA LEU A 214 -27.63 5.12 -16.48
C LEU A 214 -28.04 4.02 -15.48
N ASN A 215 -27.48 2.83 -15.61
CA ASN A 215 -27.52 1.85 -14.51
C ASN A 215 -26.33 2.10 -13.57
N ARG A 216 -26.56 2.80 -12.45
CA ARG A 216 -25.49 3.08 -11.47
C ARG A 216 -25.16 1.93 -10.52
N PHE A 217 -26.04 0.92 -10.43
CA PHE A 217 -25.91 -0.24 -9.52
C PHE A 217 -24.91 -1.28 -10.03
N ALA A 218 -23.74 -0.82 -10.42
CA ALA A 218 -22.67 -1.62 -11.02
C ALA A 218 -21.30 -1.13 -10.51
N GLU A 219 -20.27 -1.95 -10.68
CA GLU A 219 -18.89 -1.45 -10.62
C GLU A 219 -18.64 -0.49 -11.79
N PRO A 220 -17.94 0.63 -11.57
CA PRO A 220 -17.51 1.49 -12.66
C PRO A 220 -16.59 0.70 -13.60
N GLY A 221 -16.91 0.67 -14.89
CA GLY A 221 -16.03 0.11 -15.91
C GLY A 221 -14.84 1.04 -16.21
N SER A 222 -13.95 0.62 -17.09
CA SER A 222 -12.83 1.45 -17.56
C SER A 222 -13.22 2.50 -18.61
N ARG A 223 -14.48 2.50 -19.08
CA ARG A 223 -15.05 3.40 -20.11
C ARG A 223 -16.55 3.62 -19.89
N GLY A 224 -17.11 4.59 -20.61
CA GLY A 224 -18.54 4.90 -20.65
C GLY A 224 -18.94 5.95 -19.62
N LEU A 225 -20.18 6.45 -19.73
CA LEU A 225 -20.68 7.57 -18.92
C LEU A 225 -20.43 7.45 -17.41
N LEU A 226 -20.65 6.27 -16.79
CA LEU A 226 -20.38 6.09 -15.35
C LEU A 226 -18.91 6.29 -15.00
N CYS A 227 -17.99 5.78 -15.83
CA CYS A 227 -16.56 5.99 -15.64
C CYS A 227 -16.25 7.49 -15.73
N ASP A 228 -16.77 8.16 -16.76
CA ASP A 228 -16.46 9.56 -17.02
C ASP A 228 -17.00 10.52 -15.97
N LEU A 229 -18.20 10.27 -15.44
CA LEU A 229 -18.74 11.05 -14.32
C LEU A 229 -17.87 10.94 -13.06
N LEU A 230 -17.08 9.88 -12.90
CA LEU A 230 -16.24 9.68 -11.72
C LEU A 230 -14.77 10.06 -11.96
N TRP A 231 -14.27 10.03 -13.20
CA TRP A 231 -12.84 10.09 -13.51
C TRP A 231 -12.40 11.23 -14.43
N SER A 232 -13.31 11.95 -15.09
CA SER A 232 -12.89 13.00 -16.01
C SER A 232 -12.37 14.25 -15.28
N ASP A 233 -11.42 14.92 -15.92
CA ASP A 233 -10.75 16.11 -15.38
C ASP A 233 -10.84 17.28 -16.35
N PRO A 234 -10.83 18.54 -15.89
CA PRO A 234 -10.53 19.67 -16.75
C PRO A 234 -9.10 19.52 -17.32
N ILE A 235 -8.90 19.91 -18.58
CA ILE A 235 -7.55 19.90 -19.17
C ILE A 235 -6.59 20.83 -18.43
N ALA A 236 -5.29 20.50 -18.40
CA ALA A 236 -4.25 21.42 -17.96
C ALA A 236 -4.34 22.75 -18.74
N GLY A 237 -4.28 23.88 -18.01
CA GLY A 237 -4.47 25.20 -18.60
C GLY A 237 -5.91 25.49 -19.04
N PHE A 238 -6.91 24.85 -18.45
CA PHE A 238 -8.34 25.01 -18.74
C PHE A 238 -8.75 26.48 -18.96
N GLY A 239 -9.31 26.79 -20.14
CA GLY A 239 -9.70 28.13 -20.56
C GLY A 239 -8.57 28.99 -21.11
N HIS A 240 -7.33 28.53 -21.08
CA HIS A 240 -6.16 29.11 -21.73
C HIS A 240 -5.43 28.02 -22.52
N GLU A 241 -6.20 27.13 -23.16
CA GLU A 241 -5.66 26.00 -23.90
C GLU A 241 -4.75 26.52 -25.02
N GLU A 242 -3.50 26.06 -25.06
CA GLU A 242 -2.59 26.42 -26.14
C GLU A 242 -3.08 25.80 -27.44
N GLU A 243 -3.39 26.64 -28.44
CA GLU A 243 -3.91 26.23 -29.75
C GLU A 243 -2.99 25.26 -30.50
N ARG A 244 -1.69 25.21 -30.13
CA ARG A 244 -0.71 24.26 -30.66
C ARG A 244 -0.85 22.86 -30.06
N ALA A 245 -1.32 22.75 -28.81
CA ALA A 245 -1.48 21.48 -28.09
C ALA A 245 -2.89 20.89 -28.28
N VAL A 246 -3.90 21.74 -28.50
CA VAL A 246 -5.30 21.32 -28.66
C VAL A 246 -5.89 21.90 -29.94
N PRO A 247 -6.23 21.08 -30.95
CA PRO A 247 -6.85 21.57 -32.17
C PRO A 247 -8.16 22.33 -31.88
N PRO A 248 -8.43 23.46 -32.57
CA PRO A 248 -9.66 24.22 -32.39
C PRO A 248 -10.92 23.34 -32.53
N GLY A 249 -11.86 23.48 -31.60
CA GLY A 249 -13.11 22.70 -31.58
C GLY A 249 -13.02 21.36 -30.85
N THR A 250 -11.84 20.97 -30.34
CA THR A 250 -11.70 19.77 -29.51
C THR A 250 -12.38 19.97 -28.16
N THR A 251 -13.33 19.09 -27.83
CA THR A 251 -14.08 19.12 -26.56
C THR A 251 -13.54 18.14 -25.53
N PHE A 252 -13.04 16.99 -25.98
CA PHE A 252 -12.54 15.92 -25.12
C PHE A 252 -11.23 15.34 -25.68
N LEU A 253 -10.30 15.03 -24.78
CA LEU A 253 -9.03 14.36 -25.05
C LEU A 253 -8.89 13.18 -24.10
N HIS A 254 -8.13 12.15 -24.45
CA HIS A 254 -7.90 11.05 -23.52
C HIS A 254 -7.16 11.55 -22.26
N ASN A 255 -7.62 11.15 -21.07
CA ASN A 255 -6.97 11.51 -19.82
C ASN A 255 -5.79 10.57 -19.53
N ALA A 256 -4.61 10.98 -19.99
CA ALA A 256 -3.38 10.22 -19.79
C ALA A 256 -2.95 10.16 -18.32
N THR A 257 -3.30 11.17 -17.50
CA THR A 257 -2.98 11.20 -16.06
C THR A 257 -3.73 10.10 -15.32
N ARG A 258 -5.00 9.87 -15.69
CA ARG A 258 -5.85 8.83 -15.06
C ARG A 258 -5.78 7.48 -15.77
N GLY A 259 -5.26 7.40 -16.99
CA GLY A 259 -5.22 6.16 -17.78
C GLY A 259 -6.59 5.65 -18.26
N CYS A 260 -7.67 6.34 -17.92
CA CYS A 260 -9.04 6.09 -18.37
C CYS A 260 -9.78 7.43 -18.55
N SER A 261 -11.00 7.41 -19.09
CA SER A 261 -11.81 8.62 -19.27
C SER A 261 -11.12 9.73 -20.10
N PHE A 262 -11.52 10.99 -19.87
CA PHE A 262 -11.20 12.14 -20.71
C PHE A 262 -10.81 13.38 -19.91
N PHE A 263 -9.92 14.18 -20.49
CA PHE A 263 -9.82 15.60 -20.21
C PHE A 263 -10.93 16.33 -20.97
N PHE A 264 -11.73 17.17 -20.30
CA PHE A 264 -12.71 18.04 -20.95
C PHE A 264 -12.20 19.48 -21.03
N THR A 265 -12.45 20.15 -22.15
CA THR A 265 -11.97 21.52 -22.40
C THR A 265 -12.97 22.57 -21.92
N TYR A 266 -12.53 23.84 -21.85
CA TYR A 266 -13.41 24.97 -21.53
C TYR A 266 -14.58 25.09 -22.51
N ALA A 267 -14.36 24.76 -23.78
CA ALA A 267 -15.41 24.74 -24.80
C ALA A 267 -16.47 23.67 -24.48
N ALA A 268 -16.06 22.47 -24.06
CA ALA A 268 -16.99 21.41 -23.66
C ALA A 268 -17.86 21.83 -22.47
N ALA A 269 -17.25 22.43 -21.44
CA ALA A 269 -17.97 22.93 -20.28
C ALA A 269 -18.97 24.04 -20.66
N CYS A 270 -18.56 25.02 -21.47
CA CYS A 270 -19.46 26.09 -21.90
C CYS A 270 -20.65 25.55 -22.71
N GLN A 271 -20.40 24.63 -23.65
CA GLN A 271 -21.46 24.01 -24.46
C GLN A 271 -22.47 23.24 -23.60
N PHE A 272 -21.98 22.45 -22.64
CA PHE A 272 -22.84 21.71 -21.71
C PHE A 272 -23.70 22.64 -20.85
N LEU A 273 -23.08 23.69 -20.27
CA LEU A 273 -23.77 24.67 -19.43
C LEU A 273 -24.83 25.46 -20.17
N GLU A 274 -24.54 25.88 -21.42
CA GLU A 274 -25.50 26.59 -22.25
C GLU A 274 -26.67 25.70 -22.63
N ARG A 275 -26.38 24.49 -23.13
CA ARG A 275 -27.40 23.53 -23.56
C ARG A 275 -28.37 23.14 -22.44
N ASN A 276 -27.86 22.96 -21.22
CA ASN A 276 -28.67 22.55 -20.07
C ASN A 276 -29.17 23.72 -19.20
N GLY A 277 -28.93 24.98 -19.61
CA GLY A 277 -29.39 26.16 -18.87
C GLY A 277 -28.72 26.38 -17.51
N LEU A 278 -27.54 25.81 -17.29
CA LEU A 278 -26.85 25.78 -15.99
C LEU A 278 -25.89 26.97 -15.81
N LEU A 279 -25.59 27.32 -14.55
CA LEU A 279 -24.68 28.41 -14.20
C LEU A 279 -23.22 27.96 -14.12
N GLY A 280 -22.95 26.78 -13.57
CA GLY A 280 -21.60 26.23 -13.42
C GLY A 280 -21.60 24.76 -13.03
N ILE A 281 -20.46 24.12 -13.17
CA ILE A 281 -20.18 22.75 -12.72
C ILE A 281 -19.41 22.83 -11.40
N ILE A 282 -19.76 22.02 -10.41
CA ILE A 282 -19.04 21.92 -9.13
C ILE A 282 -18.54 20.49 -8.97
N ARG A 283 -17.24 20.30 -8.75
CA ARG A 283 -16.62 18.97 -8.77
C ARG A 283 -15.51 18.77 -7.73
N GLY A 284 -15.11 17.50 -7.50
CA GLY A 284 -14.08 17.06 -6.53
C GLY A 284 -12.77 16.58 -7.18
N HIS A 285 -12.25 15.42 -6.75
CA HIS A 285 -11.26 14.51 -7.38
C HIS A 285 -9.81 15.00 -7.58
N GLU A 286 -9.59 16.32 -7.69
CA GLU A 286 -8.26 16.90 -7.87
C GLU A 286 -7.88 17.72 -6.64
N ALA A 287 -6.79 17.33 -5.97
CA ALA A 287 -6.23 18.07 -4.86
C ALA A 287 -5.93 19.52 -5.25
N GLN A 288 -6.19 20.46 -4.35
CA GLN A 288 -5.97 21.89 -4.56
C GLN A 288 -5.22 22.46 -3.37
N ASP A 289 -4.15 23.24 -3.60
CA ASP A 289 -3.37 23.86 -2.52
C ASP A 289 -4.24 24.74 -1.61
N ALA A 290 -5.12 25.55 -2.20
CA ALA A 290 -6.09 26.35 -1.46
C ALA A 290 -7.34 25.58 -1.00
N GLY A 291 -7.45 24.28 -1.31
CA GLY A 291 -8.65 23.48 -1.12
C GLY A 291 -9.77 23.76 -2.13
N TYR A 292 -9.57 24.70 -3.06
CA TYR A 292 -10.48 24.95 -4.16
C TYR A 292 -9.79 25.62 -5.34
N THR A 293 -10.40 25.52 -6.52
CA THR A 293 -10.07 26.33 -7.70
C THR A 293 -11.33 26.81 -8.40
N MET A 294 -11.39 28.10 -8.71
CA MET A 294 -12.42 28.67 -9.59
C MET A 294 -11.85 28.80 -10.99
N HIS A 295 -12.36 28.02 -11.93
CA HIS A 295 -11.90 28.04 -13.31
C HIS A 295 -12.45 29.24 -14.09
N ARG A 296 -12.01 29.37 -15.35
CA ARG A 296 -12.38 30.48 -16.25
C ARG A 296 -13.89 30.75 -16.25
N LYS A 297 -14.26 32.02 -16.20
CA LYS A 297 -15.67 32.46 -16.23
C LYS A 297 -16.28 32.28 -17.61
N THR A 298 -17.51 31.76 -17.64
CA THR A 298 -18.32 31.66 -18.86
C THR A 298 -18.47 33.02 -19.56
N PRO A 299 -18.53 33.07 -20.91
CA PRO A 299 -18.58 34.34 -21.63
C PRO A 299 -19.87 35.12 -21.38
N THR A 300 -20.99 34.39 -21.26
CA THR A 300 -22.35 34.92 -21.14
C THR A 300 -22.72 35.25 -19.70
N LYS A 301 -22.64 34.29 -18.79
CA LYS A 301 -23.08 34.45 -17.38
C LYS A 301 -22.02 35.09 -16.48
N LYS A 302 -20.78 35.26 -16.95
CA LYS A 302 -19.63 35.82 -16.19
C LYS A 302 -19.39 35.14 -14.84
N PHE A 303 -19.77 33.87 -14.73
CA PHE A 303 -19.60 33.02 -13.55
C PHE A 303 -18.60 31.89 -13.87
N PRO A 304 -17.76 31.44 -12.92
CA PRO A 304 -16.83 30.32 -13.12
C PRO A 304 -17.54 29.12 -13.77
N SER A 305 -17.04 28.66 -14.92
CA SER A 305 -17.68 27.53 -15.62
C SER A 305 -17.56 26.23 -14.82
N VAL A 306 -16.44 26.06 -14.12
CA VAL A 306 -16.15 24.91 -13.26
C VAL A 306 -15.59 25.42 -11.93
N ILE A 307 -15.95 24.76 -10.84
CA ILE A 307 -15.35 24.97 -9.53
C ILE A 307 -14.91 23.60 -9.01
N THR A 308 -13.62 23.45 -8.72
CA THR A 308 -13.07 22.28 -8.03
C THR A 308 -13.05 22.56 -6.53
N ILE A 309 -13.59 21.67 -5.71
CA ILE A 309 -13.60 21.73 -4.24
C ILE A 309 -12.89 20.49 -3.70
N PHE A 310 -11.96 20.68 -2.77
CA PHE A 310 -11.20 19.60 -2.14
C PHE A 310 -11.21 19.77 -0.62
N SER A 311 -11.66 18.74 0.10
CA SER A 311 -11.97 18.81 1.53
C SER A 311 -11.04 17.97 2.41
N ALA A 312 -9.89 17.53 1.88
CA ALA A 312 -8.85 16.84 2.65
C ALA A 312 -7.63 17.78 2.86
N PRO A 313 -7.54 18.52 3.97
CA PRO A 313 -6.38 19.36 4.27
C PRO A 313 -5.14 18.52 4.58
N ASN A 314 -3.95 19.06 4.29
CA ASN A 314 -2.66 18.36 4.45
C ASN A 314 -2.71 16.92 3.94
N TYR A 315 -3.24 16.75 2.73
CA TYR A 315 -3.52 15.45 2.14
C TYR A 315 -2.28 14.55 2.20
N LEU A 316 -2.51 13.30 2.63
CA LEU A 316 -1.46 12.28 2.83
C LEU A 316 -0.36 12.66 3.82
N ASP A 317 -0.63 13.61 4.72
CA ASP A 317 0.33 14.17 5.67
C ASP A 317 1.55 14.87 5.06
N VAL A 318 1.53 15.14 3.74
CA VAL A 318 2.69 15.68 3.00
C VAL A 318 2.34 16.86 2.08
N TYR A 319 1.10 16.97 1.58
CA TYR A 319 0.75 18.00 0.59
C TYR A 319 0.74 19.42 1.18
N HIS A 320 0.55 19.55 2.49
CA HIS A 320 0.43 20.84 3.20
C HIS A 320 -0.66 21.80 2.67
N ASN A 321 -1.56 21.30 1.82
CA ASN A 321 -2.69 22.05 1.28
C ASN A 321 -3.72 22.37 2.37
N ARG A 322 -4.57 23.36 2.09
CA ARG A 322 -5.80 23.62 2.84
C ARG A 322 -6.93 22.73 2.34
N GLY A 323 -7.90 22.48 3.21
CA GLY A 323 -9.21 21.96 2.84
C GLY A 323 -10.17 23.13 2.65
N ALA A 324 -11.20 22.96 1.80
CA ALA A 324 -12.27 23.93 1.68
C ALA A 324 -13.65 23.29 1.53
N ILE A 325 -14.68 24.06 1.86
CA ILE A 325 -16.08 23.77 1.58
C ILE A 325 -16.72 24.97 0.87
N LEU A 326 -17.73 24.70 0.04
CA LEU A 326 -18.51 25.72 -0.65
C LEU A 326 -19.88 25.85 0.02
N LYS A 327 -20.15 27.00 0.61
CA LYS A 327 -21.48 27.34 1.16
C LYS A 327 -22.28 28.13 0.14
N TYR A 328 -23.41 27.59 -0.27
CA TYR A 328 -24.34 28.25 -1.18
C TYR A 328 -25.65 28.55 -0.44
N ALA A 329 -25.95 29.83 -0.27
CA ALA A 329 -27.16 30.28 0.42
C ALA A 329 -27.60 31.63 -0.17
N ASN A 330 -28.91 31.84 -0.32
CA ASN A 330 -29.48 33.10 -0.85
C ASN A 330 -28.85 33.55 -2.18
N LYS A 331 -28.56 32.59 -3.08
CA LYS A 331 -27.88 32.80 -4.37
C LYS A 331 -26.44 33.32 -4.27
N ASN A 332 -25.86 33.35 -3.07
CA ASN A 332 -24.48 33.71 -2.83
C ASN A 332 -23.63 32.47 -2.56
N ILE A 333 -22.40 32.47 -3.08
CA ILE A 333 -21.41 31.44 -2.83
C ILE A 333 -20.33 32.01 -1.93
N THR A 334 -20.03 31.30 -0.85
CA THR A 334 -18.93 31.59 0.06
C THR A 334 -18.06 30.35 0.21
N ILE A 335 -16.75 30.50 0.02
CA ILE A 335 -15.80 29.42 0.28
C ILE A 335 -15.24 29.58 1.69
N ARG A 336 -15.21 28.49 2.44
CA ARG A 336 -14.59 28.43 3.77
C ARG A 336 -13.43 27.45 3.73
N GLN A 337 -12.22 27.96 3.93
CA GLN A 337 -11.01 27.17 4.03
C GLN A 337 -10.74 26.78 5.48
N TYR A 338 -10.04 25.67 5.68
CA TYR A 338 -9.58 25.19 6.98
C TYR A 338 -8.30 24.36 6.84
N ASN A 339 -7.57 24.27 7.95
CA ASN A 339 -6.31 23.53 8.04
C ASN A 339 -6.54 22.15 8.65
N ALA A 340 -5.55 21.28 8.51
CA ALA A 340 -5.58 19.92 9.04
C ALA A 340 -5.58 19.89 10.57
N SER A 341 -6.15 18.81 11.10
CA SER A 341 -6.28 18.49 12.50
C SER A 341 -5.35 17.33 12.86
N PRO A 342 -4.79 17.29 14.07
CA PRO A 342 -4.03 16.13 14.52
C PRO A 342 -4.89 14.87 14.51
N HIS A 343 -4.31 13.75 14.08
CA HIS A 343 -4.92 12.43 14.15
C HIS A 343 -3.94 11.40 14.74
N PRO A 344 -4.44 10.26 15.26
CA PRO A 344 -3.62 9.15 15.69
C PRO A 344 -2.75 8.60 14.56
N TYR A 345 -1.58 8.11 14.94
CA TYR A 345 -0.62 7.52 14.02
C TYR A 345 -0.92 6.04 13.82
N TRP A 346 -0.91 5.61 12.56
CA TRP A 346 -0.93 4.21 12.16
C TRP A 346 0.34 3.88 11.39
N LEU A 347 0.91 2.70 11.64
CA LEU A 347 1.94 2.15 10.77
C LEU A 347 1.35 1.85 9.39
N PRO A 348 2.15 1.96 8.31
CA PRO A 348 1.70 1.64 6.96
C PRO A 348 0.99 0.27 6.91
N ASN A 349 -0.08 0.20 6.11
CA ASN A 349 -0.88 -1.02 5.93
C ASN A 349 -1.43 -1.63 7.23
N PHE A 350 -1.62 -0.84 8.30
CA PHE A 350 -2.13 -1.29 9.59
C PHE A 350 -1.29 -2.40 10.25
N GLN A 351 0.02 -2.43 9.98
CA GLN A 351 0.93 -3.39 10.61
C GLN A 351 0.99 -3.18 12.12
N ASN A 352 1.09 -4.28 12.87
CA ASN A 352 1.37 -4.20 14.31
C ASN A 352 2.88 -4.04 14.56
N ALA A 353 3.23 -3.56 15.76
CA ALA A 353 4.62 -3.28 16.11
C ALA A 353 5.55 -4.51 16.06
N PHE A 354 5.02 -5.73 16.27
CA PHE A 354 5.83 -6.95 16.16
C PHE A 354 6.17 -7.25 14.71
N THR A 355 5.17 -7.28 13.82
CA THR A 355 5.38 -7.50 12.38
C THR A 355 6.37 -6.50 11.81
N TRP A 356 6.28 -5.24 12.24
CA TRP A 356 7.19 -4.18 11.79
C TRP A 356 8.62 -4.32 12.36
N SER A 357 8.76 -4.63 13.65
CA SER A 357 10.08 -4.59 14.31
C SER A 357 10.84 -5.92 14.28
N LEU A 358 10.16 -7.06 14.16
CA LEU A 358 10.78 -8.38 14.27
C LEU A 358 11.86 -8.64 13.20
N PRO A 359 11.69 -8.25 11.92
CA PRO A 359 12.77 -8.36 10.92
C PRO A 359 14.02 -7.59 11.34
N PHE A 360 13.85 -6.38 11.89
CA PHE A 360 14.95 -5.55 12.37
C PHE A 360 15.65 -6.19 13.58
N VAL A 361 14.88 -6.67 14.57
CA VAL A 361 15.43 -7.34 15.75
C VAL A 361 16.22 -8.58 15.36
N GLY A 362 15.66 -9.42 14.47
CA GLY A 362 16.35 -10.61 13.97
C GLY A 362 17.67 -10.28 13.28
N ALA A 363 17.66 -9.26 12.41
CA ALA A 363 18.87 -8.78 11.74
C ALA A 363 19.94 -8.31 12.74
N LYS A 364 19.56 -7.49 13.73
CA LYS A 364 20.51 -6.93 14.71
C LYS A 364 21.06 -7.94 15.69
N ILE A 365 20.24 -8.88 16.17
CA ILE A 365 20.74 -9.98 16.99
C ILE A 365 21.74 -10.81 16.18
N THR A 366 21.43 -11.08 14.91
CA THR A 366 22.33 -11.91 14.11
C THR A 366 23.64 -11.19 13.79
N GLU A 367 23.60 -9.90 13.46
CA GLU A 367 24.78 -9.06 13.28
C GLU A 367 25.66 -9.04 14.55
N MET A 368 25.04 -8.90 15.72
CA MET A 368 25.73 -8.96 17.01
C MET A 368 26.38 -10.32 17.25
N LEU A 369 25.65 -11.42 17.02
CA LEU A 369 26.19 -12.76 17.20
C LEU A 369 27.36 -13.03 16.25
N LEU A 370 27.29 -12.56 15.01
CA LEU A 370 28.40 -12.69 14.06
C LEU A 370 29.61 -11.85 14.47
N ALA A 371 29.40 -10.63 14.96
CA ALA A 371 30.47 -9.81 15.49
C ALA A 371 31.17 -10.49 16.69
N ILE A 372 30.41 -11.12 17.58
CA ILE A 372 30.95 -11.92 18.70
C ILE A 372 31.74 -13.12 18.17
N LEU A 373 31.21 -13.82 17.17
CA LEU A 373 31.85 -15.01 16.59
C LEU A 373 33.11 -14.65 15.77
N SER A 374 33.17 -13.46 15.18
CA SER A 374 34.37 -12.96 14.47
C SER A 374 35.53 -12.56 15.38
N ILE A 375 35.34 -12.60 16.71
CA ILE A 375 36.43 -12.40 17.68
C ILE A 375 37.35 -13.63 17.72
N CYS A 376 36.85 -14.82 17.36
CA CYS A 376 37.69 -16.01 17.18
C CYS A 376 38.50 -15.87 15.88
N SER A 377 39.83 -15.93 15.97
CA SER A 377 40.70 -15.87 14.79
C SER A 377 40.62 -17.18 13.98
N GLU A 378 40.89 -17.12 12.67
CA GLU A 378 41.12 -18.31 11.82
C GLU A 378 42.15 -19.25 12.48
N GLU A 379 43.16 -18.66 13.12
CA GLU A 379 44.20 -19.38 13.87
C GLU A 379 43.66 -20.13 15.10
N GLU A 380 42.67 -19.62 15.86
CA GLU A 380 42.03 -20.38 16.95
C GLU A 380 41.09 -21.51 16.47
N LEU A 381 40.64 -21.41 15.21
CA LEU A 381 39.80 -22.41 14.54
C LEU A 381 40.64 -23.48 13.82
N GLU A 382 41.87 -23.16 13.40
CA GLU A 382 42.80 -24.03 12.66
C GLU A 382 43.91 -24.64 13.54
N SER A 383 44.37 -23.95 14.61
CA SER A 383 45.55 -24.37 15.38
C SER A 383 45.40 -25.62 16.25
N ASP A 384 44.21 -26.20 16.36
CA ASP A 384 43.98 -27.45 17.10
C ASP A 384 43.57 -28.63 16.18
N SER A 385 43.48 -28.44 14.85
CA SER A 385 43.21 -29.57 13.92
C SER A 385 44.47 -30.29 13.43
N GLU A 386 45.64 -29.63 13.43
CA GLU A 386 46.89 -30.23 12.97
C GLU A 386 47.75 -30.85 14.09
N SER A 387 47.47 -30.51 15.36
CA SER A 387 48.21 -31.06 16.51
C SER A 387 47.81 -32.49 16.86
N ASP A 388 46.59 -32.92 16.54
CA ASP A 388 46.07 -34.23 16.98
C ASP A 388 46.30 -35.35 15.94
N GLU A 389 46.52 -35.03 14.65
CA GLU A 389 46.86 -36.05 13.64
C GLU A 389 48.35 -36.43 13.62
N SER A 390 49.24 -35.57 14.12
CA SER A 390 50.69 -35.81 14.08
C SER A 390 51.21 -36.66 15.26
N GLU A 391 50.49 -36.76 16.37
CA GLU A 391 50.87 -37.64 17.50
C GLU A 391 50.39 -39.10 17.35
N LEU A 392 49.52 -39.41 16.37
CA LEU A 392 48.99 -40.76 16.15
C LEU A 392 49.82 -41.63 15.18
N LEU A 393 50.86 -41.08 14.53
CA LEU A 393 51.63 -41.79 13.49
C LEU A 393 53.10 -42.09 13.85
N GLU A 394 53.60 -41.72 15.03
CA GLU A 394 54.98 -42.06 15.48
C GLU A 394 55.05 -43.29 16.40
N GLY A 395 54.14 -44.24 16.21
CA GLY A 395 54.00 -45.41 17.07
C GLY A 395 54.17 -46.77 16.41
N GLU A 396 54.89 -46.93 15.29
CA GLU A 396 55.28 -48.27 14.79
C GLU A 396 56.30 -48.17 13.64
N GLY A 397 57.54 -48.60 13.89
CA GLY A 397 58.59 -48.62 12.86
C GLY A 397 59.89 -49.23 13.37
N GLU A 398 59.96 -50.57 13.37
CA GLU A 398 61.16 -51.34 13.64
C GLU A 398 62.32 -51.02 12.67
N GLY A 399 63.54 -51.15 13.17
CA GLY A 399 64.75 -50.60 12.58
C GLY A 399 65.30 -51.33 11.35
N ARG A 400 65.98 -50.56 10.50
CA ARG A 400 67.06 -51.04 9.62
C ARG A 400 68.16 -50.00 9.55
N MET A 401 69.33 -50.32 10.14
CA MET A 401 70.56 -49.57 9.91
C MET A 401 71.25 -50.09 8.65
N ALA A 402 71.53 -49.20 7.70
CA ALA A 402 72.38 -49.51 6.56
C ALA A 402 73.85 -49.40 6.99
N VAL A 403 74.59 -50.50 6.82
CA VAL A 403 76.05 -50.61 6.94
C VAL A 403 76.66 -50.75 5.55
N ASP A 404 77.88 -50.23 5.35
CA ASP A 404 78.68 -50.52 4.17
C ASP A 404 79.31 -51.93 4.25
N ALA A 405 79.96 -52.38 3.16
CA ALA A 405 80.50 -53.74 3.01
C ALA A 405 81.64 -54.10 3.99
N ASP A 406 82.12 -53.15 4.80
CA ASP A 406 83.11 -53.34 5.85
C ASP A 406 82.61 -52.91 7.25
N GLY A 407 81.29 -52.67 7.40
CA GLY A 407 80.63 -52.57 8.71
C GLY A 407 80.79 -51.25 9.47
N LYS A 408 80.85 -50.08 8.81
CA LYS A 408 80.80 -48.77 9.50
C LYS A 408 79.59 -47.89 9.10
N PRO A 409 79.03 -47.09 10.04
CA PRO A 409 77.87 -46.23 9.76
C PRO A 409 78.26 -44.88 9.13
N ILE A 410 77.48 -44.45 8.13
CA ILE A 410 77.67 -43.22 7.32
C ILE A 410 76.93 -42.02 7.94
N GLN A 411 77.58 -40.84 8.00
CA GLN A 411 77.04 -39.60 8.58
C GLN A 411 76.79 -38.53 7.51
N MET A 412 75.65 -37.82 7.56
CA MET A 412 75.31 -36.67 6.70
C MET A 412 74.79 -35.47 7.53
N PRO A 413 74.95 -34.20 7.07
CA PRO A 413 75.07 -33.04 7.96
C PRO A 413 73.79 -32.18 8.14
N ARG A 414 73.70 -31.53 9.30
CA ARG A 414 72.62 -30.64 9.78
C ARG A 414 72.55 -29.27 9.10
N LYS A 415 71.35 -28.74 8.86
CA LYS A 415 71.08 -27.29 8.59
C LYS A 415 70.42 -26.61 9.80
N LYS A 416 70.83 -25.35 10.06
CA LYS A 416 70.57 -24.52 11.25
C LYS A 416 69.15 -23.91 11.31
N ARG A 417 68.55 -23.91 12.51
CA ARG A 417 67.36 -23.12 12.90
C ARG A 417 67.73 -21.64 13.20
N ARG A 418 66.85 -20.70 12.83
CA ARG A 418 66.79 -19.33 13.40
C ARG A 418 65.69 -19.28 14.49
N LYS A 419 65.86 -18.39 15.46
CA LYS A 419 65.22 -18.38 16.80
C LYS A 419 64.43 -17.07 17.00
N THR A 420 63.18 -17.15 17.45
CA THR A 420 62.33 -16.12 18.12
C THR A 420 61.25 -16.91 18.87
N LEU A 421 61.29 -17.14 20.20
CA LEU A 421 60.96 -16.28 21.36
C LEU A 421 59.57 -15.63 21.29
N ASP A 422 58.56 -16.38 21.75
CA ASP A 422 57.54 -16.01 22.76
C ASP A 422 56.37 -17.02 22.65
N ALA A 423 56.45 -18.15 23.37
CA ALA A 423 55.49 -19.27 23.31
C ALA A 423 54.93 -19.70 24.68
N ASP A 424 55.39 -19.06 25.77
CA ASP A 424 55.07 -19.50 27.14
C ASP A 424 53.79 -18.87 27.71
N GLY A 425 53.22 -17.84 27.07
CA GLY A 425 51.99 -17.17 27.53
C GLY A 425 50.69 -17.90 27.17
N ASP A 426 50.67 -18.63 26.04
CA ASP A 426 49.46 -19.23 25.49
C ASP A 426 49.12 -20.59 26.11
N ALA A 427 50.11 -21.31 26.63
CA ALA A 427 49.93 -22.62 27.28
C ALA A 427 49.19 -22.51 28.63
N GLU A 428 49.43 -21.45 29.41
CA GLU A 428 48.76 -21.23 30.71
C GLU A 428 47.27 -20.86 30.57
N MET A 429 46.87 -20.23 29.45
CA MET A 429 45.48 -19.87 29.18
C MET A 429 44.65 -21.07 28.69
N ARG A 430 45.30 -22.02 27.99
CA ARG A 430 44.70 -23.29 27.52
C ARG A 430 44.30 -24.22 28.67
N ASP A 431 45.14 -24.39 29.70
CA ASP A 431 44.86 -25.24 30.88
C ASP A 431 43.73 -24.67 31.78
N ARG A 432 43.57 -23.34 31.85
CA ARG A 432 42.50 -22.71 32.64
C ARG A 432 41.10 -22.86 32.04
N THR A 433 41.01 -22.85 30.71
CA THR A 433 39.72 -22.90 30.00
C THR A 433 39.14 -24.32 30.01
N ALA A 434 39.98 -25.35 29.85
CA ALA A 434 39.59 -26.76 29.94
C ALA A 434 39.10 -27.14 31.36
N ARG A 435 39.76 -26.66 32.41
CA ARG A 435 39.35 -26.92 33.81
C ARG A 435 38.05 -26.24 34.22
N THR A 436 37.73 -25.08 33.63
CA THR A 436 36.51 -24.32 33.98
C THR A 436 35.24 -24.96 33.41
N LEU A 437 35.35 -25.79 32.37
CA LEU A 437 34.22 -26.43 31.68
C LEU A 437 34.02 -27.92 32.06
N GLY A 438 34.89 -28.50 32.90
CA GLY A 438 34.73 -29.86 33.44
C GLY A 438 34.82 -30.98 32.39
N LEU A 439 35.43 -30.73 31.23
CA LEU A 439 35.58 -31.71 30.15
C LEU A 439 36.92 -32.42 30.30
N SER A 440 36.90 -33.75 30.41
CA SER A 440 38.06 -34.56 30.81
C SER A 440 38.76 -35.30 29.69
N THR A 441 38.21 -35.34 28.46
CA THR A 441 38.81 -36.07 27.34
C THR A 441 38.93 -35.22 26.06
N PRO A 442 40.00 -35.40 25.26
CA PRO A 442 40.22 -34.67 24.00
C PRO A 442 39.07 -34.80 22.99
N GLU A 443 38.46 -35.99 22.87
CA GLU A 443 37.29 -36.22 22.00
C GLU A 443 36.07 -35.36 22.38
N GLU A 444 35.87 -35.10 23.68
CA GLU A 444 34.73 -34.34 24.16
C GLU A 444 34.88 -32.84 23.90
N VAL A 445 36.13 -32.36 23.89
CA VAL A 445 36.50 -31.01 23.47
C VAL A 445 36.32 -30.85 21.95
N ALA A 446 36.77 -31.81 21.15
CA ALA A 446 36.60 -31.82 19.70
C ALA A 446 35.11 -31.84 19.29
N ARG A 447 34.29 -32.67 19.96
CA ARG A 447 32.84 -32.71 19.74
C ARG A 447 32.17 -31.37 20.08
N ARG A 448 32.55 -30.75 21.20
CA ARG A 448 32.04 -29.43 21.62
C ARG A 448 32.42 -28.33 20.63
N ARG A 449 33.63 -28.37 20.07
CA ARG A 449 34.10 -27.43 19.04
C ARG A 449 33.35 -27.63 17.71
N GLN A 450 33.08 -28.87 17.31
CA GLN A 450 32.24 -29.18 16.14
C GLN A 450 30.80 -28.66 16.34
N GLU A 451 30.24 -28.80 17.54
CA GLU A 451 28.92 -28.23 17.89
C GLU A 451 28.92 -26.70 17.81
N ILE A 452 30.01 -26.04 18.25
CA ILE A 452 30.16 -24.58 18.13
C ILE A 452 30.25 -24.16 16.66
N LYS A 453 31.04 -24.85 15.83
CA LYS A 453 31.14 -24.61 14.38
C LYS A 453 29.80 -24.77 13.68
N SER A 454 29.05 -25.82 14.01
CA SER A 454 27.69 -26.03 13.50
C SER A 454 26.73 -24.92 13.94
N LYS A 455 26.84 -24.41 15.17
CA LYS A 455 26.07 -23.26 15.66
C LYS A 455 26.44 -21.97 14.95
N ILE A 456 27.71 -21.72 14.65
CA ILE A 456 28.19 -20.58 13.87
C ILE A 456 27.59 -20.59 12.46
N ILE A 457 27.64 -21.75 11.80
CA ILE A 457 27.07 -21.93 10.46
C ILE A 457 25.55 -21.76 10.49
N ALA A 458 24.86 -22.27 11.51
CA ALA A 458 23.43 -22.08 11.70
C ALA A 458 23.07 -20.59 11.90
N VAL A 459 23.86 -19.84 12.68
CA VAL A 459 23.68 -18.39 12.88
C VAL A 459 23.90 -17.62 11.58
N GLY A 460 24.95 -17.94 10.80
CA GLY A 460 25.17 -17.34 9.48
C GLY A 460 24.10 -17.70 8.44
N ARG A 461 23.45 -18.86 8.56
CA ARG A 461 22.28 -19.24 7.75
C ARG A 461 21.03 -18.45 8.18
N MET A 462 20.79 -18.31 9.48
CA MET A 462 19.72 -17.45 9.99
C MET A 462 19.90 -15.99 9.59
N GLN A 463 21.14 -15.48 9.54
CA GLN A 463 21.41 -14.11 9.08
C GLN A 463 20.88 -13.90 7.67
N ARG A 464 21.18 -14.85 6.77
CA ARG A 464 20.71 -14.79 5.39
C ARG A 464 19.20 -14.90 5.31
N VAL A 465 18.56 -15.73 6.14
CA VAL A 465 17.10 -15.81 6.20
C VAL A 465 16.49 -14.51 6.72
N PHE A 466 16.99 -13.91 7.80
CA PHE A 466 16.48 -12.65 8.33
C PHE A 466 16.77 -11.46 7.41
N GLN A 467 17.91 -11.48 6.72
CA GLN A 467 18.23 -10.50 5.70
C GLN A 467 17.29 -10.63 4.50
N LEU A 468 17.01 -11.85 4.02
CA LEU A 468 16.02 -12.09 2.97
C LEU A 468 14.60 -11.73 3.41
N LEU A 469 14.20 -12.03 4.64
CA LEU A 469 12.88 -11.65 5.17
C LEU A 469 12.75 -10.13 5.32
N ARG A 470 13.85 -9.45 5.66
CA ARG A 470 13.90 -8.00 5.68
C ARG A 470 13.86 -7.45 4.26
N GLU A 471 14.65 -7.98 3.35
CA GLU A 471 14.63 -7.60 1.94
C GLU A 471 13.26 -7.89 1.30
N GLU A 472 12.55 -8.95 1.67
CA GLU A 472 11.17 -9.20 1.23
C GLU A 472 10.16 -8.28 1.92
N ALA A 473 10.33 -7.95 3.21
CA ALA A 473 9.45 -6.99 3.88
C ALA A 473 9.65 -5.56 3.37
N GLU A 474 10.90 -5.18 3.10
CA GLU A 474 11.31 -3.93 2.47
C GLU A 474 10.88 -3.95 1.01
N SER A 475 11.13 -5.01 0.24
CA SER A 475 10.65 -5.16 -1.15
C SER A 475 9.14 -5.23 -1.25
N ALA A 476 8.40 -5.78 -0.28
CA ALA A 476 6.94 -5.77 -0.31
C ALA A 476 6.38 -4.37 0.02
N SER A 477 7.12 -3.57 0.80
CA SER A 477 6.83 -2.15 1.00
C SER A 477 7.23 -1.34 -0.24
N GLU A 478 8.40 -1.62 -0.81
CA GLU A 478 8.98 -0.94 -1.97
C GLU A 478 8.32 -1.35 -3.28
N LEU A 479 7.77 -2.55 -3.46
CA LEU A 479 7.03 -2.93 -4.68
C LEU A 479 5.68 -2.22 -4.74
N VAL A 480 5.11 -1.89 -3.58
CA VAL A 480 3.95 -1.00 -3.48
C VAL A 480 4.36 0.44 -3.81
N ASP A 481 5.59 0.85 -3.45
CA ASP A 481 6.14 2.18 -3.75
C ASP A 481 6.82 2.28 -5.14
N ALA A 482 7.24 1.19 -5.78
CA ALA A 482 7.99 1.13 -7.04
C ALA A 482 7.08 0.88 -8.24
N GLU A 483 5.86 0.37 -8.03
CA GLU A 483 4.75 0.64 -8.95
C GLU A 483 4.38 2.14 -8.97
N ALA A 484 4.93 2.94 -8.03
CA ALA A 484 5.02 4.40 -8.07
C ALA A 484 6.46 4.89 -8.37
N GLY A 485 7.07 4.43 -9.47
CA GLY A 485 8.17 5.13 -10.15
C GLY A 485 9.58 4.99 -9.54
N GLU A 486 10.56 4.70 -10.41
CA GLU A 486 11.95 4.37 -10.09
C GLU A 486 12.77 5.51 -9.45
N SER A 487 13.29 5.29 -8.24
CA SER A 487 14.70 5.60 -7.91
C SER A 487 15.13 4.87 -6.63
N GLY A 488 16.14 4.01 -6.74
CA GLY A 488 16.61 3.20 -5.62
C GLY A 488 17.68 3.90 -4.79
N VAL A 489 17.56 3.84 -3.45
CA VAL A 489 18.63 3.62 -2.46
C VAL A 489 17.98 3.12 -1.15
N SER A 490 18.63 2.14 -0.52
CA SER A 490 18.19 1.37 0.65
C SER A 490 18.09 2.14 1.98
N GLY A 491 17.04 1.81 2.77
CA GLY A 491 16.98 2.05 4.21
C GLY A 491 15.62 2.52 4.75
N GLY A 492 14.80 1.60 5.26
CA GLY A 492 13.39 1.77 5.67
C GLY A 492 13.03 2.73 6.84
N LEU A 493 13.95 3.58 7.29
CA LEU A 493 13.64 4.78 8.10
C LEU A 493 14.14 6.07 7.43
N GLY A 494 15.07 5.94 6.48
CA GLY A 494 15.57 7.02 5.64
C GLY A 494 14.58 7.38 4.55
N VAL A 495 13.92 6.42 3.91
CA VAL A 495 13.05 6.67 2.73
C VAL A 495 11.82 7.52 3.08
N GLN A 496 11.05 7.18 4.13
CA GLN A 496 9.94 8.04 4.58
C GLN A 496 10.42 9.41 5.10
N ARG A 497 11.65 9.48 5.63
CA ARG A 497 12.26 10.74 6.05
C ARG A 497 12.77 11.54 4.85
N GLN A 498 13.26 10.89 3.80
CA GLN A 498 13.82 11.47 2.59
C GLN A 498 12.70 11.96 1.67
N ILE A 499 11.60 11.23 1.51
CA ILE A 499 10.39 11.69 0.81
C ILE A 499 9.79 12.90 1.56
N ARG A 500 9.71 12.86 2.89
CA ARG A 500 9.34 14.04 3.72
C ARG A 500 10.39 15.15 3.69
N GLN A 501 11.62 14.89 3.26
CA GLN A 501 12.69 15.89 3.13
C GLN A 501 12.79 16.43 1.70
N SER A 502 12.26 15.74 0.68
CA SER A 502 12.26 16.17 -0.73
C SER A 502 10.98 16.90 -1.12
N ILE A 503 9.86 16.60 -0.46
CA ILE A 503 8.61 17.34 -0.63
C ILE A 503 8.69 18.62 0.20
N HIS A 504 8.94 19.75 -0.47
CA HIS A 504 8.98 21.05 0.18
C HIS A 504 7.70 21.87 -0.06
N ASN A 505 6.92 21.52 -1.08
CA ASN A 505 5.74 22.25 -1.49
C ASN A 505 4.67 21.31 -2.12
N PHE A 506 3.49 21.87 -2.41
CA PHE A 506 2.36 21.17 -2.99
C PHE A 506 2.65 20.56 -4.38
N GLU A 507 3.44 21.25 -5.22
CA GLU A 507 3.76 20.78 -6.57
C GLU A 507 4.66 19.53 -6.52
N ASP A 508 5.63 19.49 -5.61
CA ASP A 508 6.47 18.32 -5.36
C ASP A 508 5.61 17.13 -4.91
N ALA A 509 4.69 17.35 -3.97
CA ALA A 509 3.79 16.30 -3.47
C ALA A 509 2.85 15.74 -4.56
N ASN A 510 2.40 16.61 -5.47
CA ASN A 510 1.52 16.24 -6.58
C ASN A 510 2.26 15.48 -7.71
N LEU A 511 3.57 15.65 -7.82
CA LEU A 511 4.42 14.89 -8.76
C LEU A 511 4.88 13.55 -8.18
N ASP A 512 5.24 13.52 -6.88
CA ASP A 512 5.81 12.33 -6.22
C ASP A 512 4.74 11.35 -5.71
N VAL A 513 3.53 11.82 -5.38
CA VAL A 513 2.44 10.93 -4.97
C VAL A 513 1.53 10.66 -6.14
N ALA A 514 1.67 9.47 -6.73
CA ALA A 514 0.87 8.96 -7.84
C ALA A 514 -0.58 9.48 -7.81
N THR A 515 -0.88 10.42 -8.72
CA THR A 515 -2.27 10.74 -9.09
C THR A 515 -2.95 9.44 -9.42
N PRO A 516 -4.12 9.12 -8.82
CA PRO A 516 -4.75 7.83 -9.03
C PRO A 516 -4.98 7.61 -10.52
N SER A 517 -4.36 6.55 -11.03
CA SER A 517 -4.54 6.04 -12.38
C SER A 517 -5.42 4.80 -12.29
N CYS A 518 -6.35 4.65 -13.21
CA CYS A 518 -7.15 3.44 -13.36
C CYS A 518 -6.20 2.30 -13.74
N VAL A 519 -5.89 1.43 -12.79
CA VAL A 519 -4.98 0.31 -12.99
C VAL A 519 -5.66 -0.69 -13.93
N THR A 520 -5.33 -0.63 -15.22
CA THR A 520 -5.85 -1.62 -16.16
C THR A 520 -5.15 -2.96 -15.93
N ASN A 521 -5.91 -3.98 -15.49
CA ASN A 521 -5.45 -5.35 -15.60
C ASN A 521 -5.18 -5.62 -17.09
N GLN A 522 -3.90 -5.76 -17.46
CA GLN A 522 -3.56 -6.22 -18.80
C GLN A 522 -4.08 -7.64 -18.98
N ASP A 523 -5.16 -7.78 -19.75
CA ASP A 523 -5.57 -9.06 -20.30
C ASP A 523 -4.36 -9.67 -21.03
N GLY A 524 -4.05 -10.92 -20.68
CA GLY A 524 -2.93 -11.67 -21.23
C GLY A 524 -3.06 -11.84 -22.75
N ALA A 525 -2.43 -10.95 -23.50
CA ALA A 525 -2.12 -11.15 -24.91
C ALA A 525 -0.61 -10.96 -25.07
N GLY A 526 0.08 -12.06 -25.41
CA GLY A 526 1.53 -12.13 -25.53
C GLY A 526 2.10 -11.06 -26.45
N ARG A 527 3.06 -10.29 -25.93
CA ARG A 527 3.92 -9.39 -26.71
C ARG A 527 4.77 -10.22 -27.69
N SER A 528 4.45 -10.21 -28.98
CA SER A 528 5.42 -10.48 -30.03
C SER A 528 6.07 -9.17 -30.48
N ARG A 529 7.39 -9.14 -30.34
CA ARG A 529 8.28 -8.02 -30.62
C ARG A 529 8.54 -7.99 -32.13
N ALA A 530 8.17 -6.93 -32.84
CA ALA A 530 8.59 -6.69 -34.23
C ALA A 530 9.01 -5.24 -34.40
N GLY A 531 10.26 -5.06 -34.87
CA GLY A 531 10.91 -3.76 -35.13
C GLY A 531 10.43 -3.09 -36.42
N PRO A 532 10.94 -1.88 -36.73
CA PRO A 532 10.31 -0.93 -37.64
C PRO A 532 10.69 -1.18 -39.10
N THR A 533 9.72 -1.12 -40.01
CA THR A 533 9.98 -0.89 -41.44
C THR A 533 8.98 0.11 -42.03
N SER A 534 9.51 0.84 -43.01
CA SER A 534 9.08 2.10 -43.59
C SER A 534 8.01 1.98 -44.70
N LYS A 535 7.21 3.05 -44.84
CA LYS A 535 6.63 3.64 -46.07
C LYS A 535 5.90 2.71 -47.07
N THR A 536 4.61 2.96 -47.34
CA THR A 536 4.09 3.73 -48.50
C THR A 536 2.58 3.56 -48.71
N ASN A 537 1.92 4.68 -49.04
CA ASN A 537 0.70 4.92 -49.84
C ASN A 537 -0.23 3.74 -50.22
N ALA A 538 -1.53 3.88 -49.91
CA ALA A 538 -2.59 4.24 -50.89
C ALA A 538 -3.99 3.88 -50.34
N SER A 539 -4.93 4.81 -50.53
CA SER A 539 -6.36 4.72 -50.21
C SER A 539 -7.16 4.01 -51.35
N PRO A 540 -8.51 3.94 -51.30
CA PRO A 540 -9.32 2.74 -51.00
C PRO A 540 -10.16 2.37 -52.28
N PRO A 541 -11.32 1.64 -52.32
CA PRO A 541 -12.51 1.80 -51.46
C PRO A 541 -13.44 0.56 -51.26
N SER A 542 -14.52 0.84 -50.53
CA SER A 542 -15.91 0.38 -50.74
C SER A 542 -16.39 -1.01 -50.27
N ARG A 543 -17.26 -0.94 -49.24
CA ARG A 543 -18.69 -1.34 -49.22
C ARG A 543 -19.04 -2.77 -49.65
N LEU A 544 -19.64 -3.54 -48.72
CA LEU A 544 -21.03 -4.04 -48.78
C LEU A 544 -21.31 -4.98 -47.58
N SER A 545 -22.37 -4.68 -46.83
CA SER A 545 -23.11 -5.60 -45.95
C SER A 545 -24.09 -6.45 -46.81
N PRO A 546 -25.02 -7.24 -46.25
CA PRO A 546 -25.04 -8.12 -45.06
C PRO A 546 -25.50 -9.56 -45.42
N ALA A 547 -25.35 -10.55 -44.52
CA ALA A 547 -26.28 -11.70 -44.41
C ALA A 547 -25.91 -12.63 -43.24
N SER A 548 -26.85 -12.83 -42.31
CA SER A 548 -27.05 -14.08 -41.55
C SER A 548 -27.83 -15.08 -42.45
N PRO A 549 -27.92 -16.42 -42.22
CA PRO A 549 -28.31 -17.03 -40.93
C PRO A 549 -27.74 -18.44 -40.59
N SER A 550 -27.98 -18.85 -39.34
CA SER A 550 -28.22 -20.22 -38.83
C SER A 550 -27.22 -21.37 -39.07
N GLY A 551 -26.76 -21.98 -37.98
CA GLY A 551 -26.21 -23.35 -37.97
C GLY A 551 -25.52 -23.77 -36.68
N THR A 552 -26.25 -24.36 -35.74
CA THR A 552 -25.72 -25.42 -34.84
C THR A 552 -25.71 -26.76 -35.61
N PRO A 553 -25.09 -27.89 -35.15
CA PRO A 553 -24.35 -28.17 -33.91
C PRO A 553 -23.02 -28.95 -34.15
N ALA A 554 -22.14 -29.07 -33.13
CA ALA A 554 -21.28 -30.26 -32.97
C ALA A 554 -20.61 -30.32 -31.59
N THR A 555 -20.64 -31.53 -31.04
CA THR A 555 -20.16 -32.04 -29.76
C THR A 555 -18.67 -32.41 -29.75
N SER A 556 -17.99 -32.05 -28.65
CA SER A 556 -16.93 -32.75 -27.87
C SER A 556 -15.66 -33.29 -28.55
N PRO A 557 -14.50 -33.27 -27.84
CA PRO A 557 -14.20 -34.43 -26.99
C PRO A 557 -13.64 -34.09 -25.58
N LEU A 558 -14.04 -34.95 -24.63
CA LEU A 558 -13.34 -35.23 -23.37
C LEU A 558 -11.92 -35.77 -23.65
N VAL A 559 -10.94 -35.60 -22.77
CA VAL A 559 -10.40 -36.58 -21.77
C VAL A 559 -8.95 -36.08 -21.45
N PRO A 560 -8.24 -36.37 -20.31
CA PRO A 560 -8.61 -37.02 -19.04
C PRO A 560 -8.29 -36.21 -17.76
N SER A 561 -9.01 -36.60 -16.72
CA SER A 561 -8.70 -36.45 -15.30
C SER A 561 -7.44 -37.24 -14.90
N MET A 562 -6.52 -36.62 -14.18
CA MET A 562 -5.68 -37.30 -13.18
C MET A 562 -5.95 -36.66 -11.81
N ARG A 563 -6.68 -37.39 -10.96
CA ARG A 563 -6.75 -37.15 -9.52
C ARG A 563 -5.46 -37.63 -8.86
N ILE A 564 -4.87 -36.78 -8.02
CA ILE A 564 -4.09 -37.19 -6.85
C ILE A 564 -4.80 -36.61 -5.61
N PRO A 565 -4.97 -37.35 -4.50
CA PRO A 565 -5.87 -36.98 -3.42
C PRO A 565 -5.18 -36.12 -2.34
N GLY A 566 -5.95 -35.18 -1.78
CA GLY A 566 -5.73 -34.64 -0.43
C GLY A 566 -4.85 -33.40 -0.32
N ARG A 567 -5.46 -32.21 -0.46
CA ARG A 567 -5.02 -31.02 0.29
C ARG A 567 -6.18 -30.03 0.45
N ASP A 568 -6.47 -29.70 1.69
CA ASP A 568 -7.44 -28.70 2.12
C ASP A 568 -6.95 -27.29 1.73
N PRO A 569 -7.77 -26.39 1.15
CA PRO A 569 -7.33 -25.06 0.72
C PRO A 569 -7.12 -24.05 1.86
N THR A 570 -7.27 -24.45 3.13
CA THR A 570 -7.30 -23.52 4.27
C THR A 570 -6.01 -23.45 5.13
N GLU A 571 -4.96 -24.20 4.81
CA GLU A 571 -3.67 -24.04 5.50
C GLU A 571 -2.77 -23.02 4.78
N GLY A 572 -2.93 -21.75 5.14
CA GLY A 572 -1.88 -20.76 4.93
C GLY A 572 -0.58 -21.21 5.59
N LEU A 573 0.56 -20.96 4.94
CA LEU A 573 1.90 -21.27 5.45
C LEU A 573 2.14 -20.53 6.77
N ASN A 574 1.75 -21.15 7.87
CA ASN A 574 1.97 -20.61 9.20
C ASN A 574 3.49 -20.59 9.47
N MET A 575 3.97 -19.53 10.12
CA MET A 575 5.38 -19.30 10.41
C MET A 575 6.00 -20.50 11.17
N GLU A 576 5.21 -21.15 12.02
CA GLU A 576 5.57 -22.42 12.67
C GLU A 576 5.79 -23.56 11.68
N PHE A 577 4.98 -23.70 10.63
CA PHE A 577 5.13 -24.75 9.62
C PHE A 577 6.41 -24.57 8.80
N LEU A 578 6.77 -23.32 8.46
CA LEU A 578 8.00 -23.04 7.73
C LEU A 578 9.23 -23.26 8.62
N ILE A 579 9.20 -22.86 9.88
CA ILE A 579 10.28 -23.10 10.85
C ILE A 579 10.42 -24.60 11.11
N LYS A 580 9.32 -25.33 11.32
CA LYS A 580 9.31 -26.77 11.61
C LYS A 580 9.78 -27.59 10.43
N LYS A 581 9.34 -27.25 9.21
CA LYS A 581 9.83 -27.87 7.97
C LYS A 581 11.33 -27.63 7.75
N THR A 582 11.81 -26.42 8.04
CA THR A 582 13.24 -26.08 7.89
C THR A 582 14.11 -26.75 8.96
N LEU A 583 13.54 -27.07 10.12
CA LEU A 583 14.22 -27.84 11.19
C LEU A 583 14.16 -29.35 10.93
N ASP A 584 13.05 -29.88 10.43
CA ASP A 584 12.87 -31.31 10.14
C ASP A 584 13.69 -31.75 8.90
N ASP A 585 13.92 -30.86 7.93
CA ASP A 585 14.76 -31.12 6.74
C ASP A 585 16.29 -31.11 7.05
N THR A 586 16.71 -30.89 8.32
CA THR A 586 18.14 -30.90 8.72
C THR A 586 18.71 -32.29 9.01
N GLY A 587 17.91 -33.35 8.83
CA GLY A 587 18.28 -34.72 9.21
C GLY A 587 19.14 -35.52 8.22
N ASN A 588 19.32 -35.09 6.97
CA ASN A 588 20.19 -35.80 6.01
C ASN A 588 20.83 -34.83 5.01
N GLY A 589 22.15 -34.78 5.02
CA GLY A 589 22.97 -33.73 4.39
C GLY A 589 23.09 -33.73 2.85
N ASP A 590 22.43 -34.64 2.13
CA ASP A 590 22.70 -34.84 0.69
C ASP A 590 21.70 -34.15 -0.27
N ASP A 591 20.52 -33.73 0.19
CA ASP A 591 19.48 -33.21 -0.72
C ASP A 591 19.50 -31.68 -0.94
N VAL A 592 20.23 -30.94 -0.09
CA VAL A 592 20.35 -29.48 -0.18
C VAL A 592 21.31 -29.04 -1.31
N GLU A 593 22.35 -29.85 -1.57
CA GLU A 593 23.33 -29.58 -2.64
C GLU A 593 22.67 -29.66 -4.03
N ARG A 594 21.77 -30.64 -4.23
CA ARG A 594 20.98 -30.80 -5.47
C ARG A 594 19.91 -29.73 -5.70
N LEU A 595 19.48 -29.03 -4.65
CA LEU A 595 18.53 -27.93 -4.76
C LEU A 595 19.24 -26.60 -5.09
N ALA A 596 20.41 -26.37 -4.48
CA ALA A 596 21.25 -25.21 -4.77
C ALA A 596 21.79 -25.22 -6.22
N ASP A 597 22.21 -26.38 -6.73
CA ASP A 597 22.71 -26.51 -8.10
C ASP A 597 21.63 -26.32 -9.18
N ARG A 598 20.38 -26.71 -8.90
CA ARG A 598 19.24 -26.47 -9.81
C ARG A 598 18.84 -25.01 -9.90
N ILE A 599 19.06 -24.23 -8.85
CA ILE A 599 18.73 -22.79 -8.80
C ILE A 599 19.85 -21.97 -9.45
N ALA A 600 21.12 -22.37 -9.28
CA ALA A 600 22.28 -21.66 -9.82
C ALA A 600 22.39 -21.72 -11.37
N PHE A 601 21.89 -22.77 -12.02
CA PHE A 601 22.01 -22.94 -13.48
C PHE A 601 20.98 -22.19 -14.35
N ARG A 602 20.01 -21.46 -13.75
CA ARG A 602 19.01 -20.67 -14.49
C ARG A 602 19.36 -19.18 -14.70
N GLY A 603 20.42 -18.67 -14.08
CA GLY A 603 20.87 -17.29 -14.22
C GLY A 603 22.09 -17.17 -15.14
N GLY A 604 21.90 -16.70 -16.38
CA GLY A 604 22.99 -16.42 -17.30
C GLY A 604 23.98 -15.38 -16.75
N ARG A 605 25.28 -15.69 -16.83
CA ARG A 605 26.38 -14.81 -16.39
C ARG A 605 26.42 -13.51 -17.20
N VAL A 606 26.25 -12.37 -16.54
CA VAL A 606 26.73 -11.06 -17.02
C VAL A 606 27.73 -10.53 -15.99
N ARG A 607 28.96 -10.25 -16.41
CA ARG A 607 30.02 -9.64 -15.58
C ARG A 607 29.90 -8.11 -15.62
N PRO A 608 29.87 -7.39 -14.49
CA PRO A 608 30.09 -5.94 -14.47
C PRO A 608 31.60 -5.60 -14.53
N GLY A 609 31.96 -4.58 -15.31
CA GLY A 609 33.32 -4.05 -15.42
C GLY A 609 33.70 -3.15 -14.23
N GLY A 610 34.98 -3.14 -13.86
CA GLY A 610 35.51 -2.45 -12.67
C GLY A 610 35.47 -0.93 -12.73
N LEU A 611 35.07 -0.30 -11.63
CA LEU A 611 35.14 1.15 -11.41
C LEU A 611 36.59 1.61 -11.18
N LYS A 612 36.98 2.70 -11.86
CA LYS A 612 38.21 3.46 -11.61
C LYS A 612 38.02 4.40 -10.42
N ARG A 613 39.02 4.44 -9.52
CA ARG A 613 39.14 5.42 -8.43
C ARG A 613 39.36 6.82 -8.99
N HIS A 614 38.56 7.80 -8.56
CA HIS A 614 38.93 9.22 -8.60
C HIS A 614 39.40 9.63 -7.21
N GLU A 615 40.59 10.22 -7.15
CA GLU A 615 41.18 10.82 -5.96
C GLU A 615 40.44 12.11 -5.58
N THR A 616 40.22 12.27 -4.28
CA THR A 616 39.74 13.47 -3.61
C THR A 616 40.79 14.59 -3.62
N VAL A 617 40.41 15.77 -4.12
CA VAL A 617 40.87 17.09 -3.65
C VAL A 617 39.65 17.98 -3.53
#